data_AF-A0A1J3I2R2-F1
#
_entry.id   AF-A0A1J3I2R2-F1
#
_cell.length_a   1.000
_cell.length_b   1.000
_cell.length_c   1.000
_cell.angle_alpha   90.00
_cell.angle_beta   90.00
_cell.angle_gamma   90.00
#
_symmetry.space_group_name_H-M   'P 1'
#
loop_
_entity.id
_entity.type
_entity.pdbx_description
1 polymer ?
#
loop_
_entity_poly.entity_id
_entity_poly.type
_entity_poly.pdbx_seq_one_letter_code
_entity_poly.pdbx_strand_id
1 'polypeptide(L)'
;MKFLHGFLPFLIIAFSILKLGQAQDQSGFISLDCGLVPKDRTYVENSTNITYKSDADYIESGLPGKINDTYKTLFRQQTWSLRSFPEGQRNC
;
A
#
# COMPACT_ATOMS: atom_id res chain seq x y z
N MET A 1 33.25 5.80 -34.47
CA MET A 1 32.77 4.62 -33.69
C MET A 1 33.04 4.70 -32.18
N LYS A 2 33.99 5.50 -31.67
CA LYS A 2 34.20 5.68 -30.21
C LYS A 2 33.13 6.52 -29.51
N PHE A 3 32.53 7.48 -30.21
CA PHE A 3 31.43 8.33 -29.69
C PHE A 3 30.15 7.54 -29.36
N LEU A 4 29.82 6.50 -30.13
CA LEU A 4 28.61 5.69 -29.93
C LEU A 4 28.67 4.85 -28.64
N HIS A 5 29.88 4.48 -28.20
CA HIS A 5 30.12 3.68 -26.99
C HIS A 5 29.95 4.49 -25.69
N GLY A 6 30.12 5.82 -25.74
CA GLY A 6 29.87 6.70 -24.59
C GLY A 6 28.39 7.11 -24.43
N PHE A 7 27.65 7.14 -25.53
CA PHE A 7 26.23 7.53 -25.55
C PHE A 7 25.29 6.38 -25.12
N LEU A 8 25.63 5.15 -25.50
CA LEU A 8 24.86 3.95 -25.16
C LEU A 8 24.65 3.74 -23.63
N PRO A 9 25.67 3.83 -22.75
CA PRO A 9 25.45 3.67 -21.31
C PRO A 9 24.57 4.77 -20.70
N PHE A 10 24.66 6.00 -21.21
CA PHE A 10 23.79 7.10 -20.75
C PHE A 10 22.31 6.84 -21.10
N LEU A 11 22.04 6.33 -22.30
CA LEU A 11 20.69 5.92 -22.70
C LEU A 11 20.15 4.77 -21.84
N ILE A 12 20.99 3.78 -21.52
CA ILE A 12 20.60 2.66 -20.65
C ILE A 12 20.27 3.16 -19.24
N ILE A 13 21.09 4.06 -18.68
CA ILE A 13 20.86 4.65 -17.35
C ILE A 13 19.55 5.45 -17.36
N ALA A 14 19.35 6.33 -18.35
CA ALA A 14 18.13 7.13 -18.47
C ALA A 14 16.87 6.26 -18.58
N PHE A 15 16.93 5.20 -19.40
CA PHE A 15 15.83 4.25 -19.54
C PHE A 15 15.57 3.46 -18.24
N SER A 16 16.64 3.07 -17.52
CA SER A 16 16.54 2.38 -16.23
C SER A 16 15.88 3.25 -15.17
N ILE A 17 16.23 4.54 -15.11
CA ILE A 17 15.61 5.51 -14.19
C ILE A 17 14.12 5.70 -14.51
N LEU A 18 13.76 5.83 -15.79
CA LEU A 18 12.36 5.94 -16.22
C LEU A 18 11.54 4.70 -15.80
N LYS A 19 12.10 3.50 -16.01
CA LYS A 19 11.45 2.24 -15.61
C LYS A 19 11.30 2.10 -14.11
N LEU A 20 12.28 2.56 -13.32
CA LEU A 20 12.19 2.55 -11.87
C LEU A 20 11.04 3.44 -11.36
N GLY A 21 10.81 4.60 -11.97
CA GLY A 21 9.67 5.47 -11.63
C GLY A 21 8.32 4.81 -11.92
N GLN A 22 8.17 4.10 -13.04
CA GLN A 22 6.92 3.38 -13.36
C GLN A 22 6.65 2.21 -12.40
N ALA A 23 7.70 1.56 -11.88
CA ALA A 23 7.55 0.46 -10.93
C ALA A 23 7.11 0.89 -9.53
N GLN A 24 7.16 2.20 -9.23
CA GLN A 24 6.72 2.76 -7.93
C GLN A 24 5.26 3.21 -7.93
N ASP A 25 4.58 3.17 -9.07
CA ASP A 25 3.15 3.44 -9.15
C ASP A 25 2.35 2.21 -8.69
N GLN A 26 1.24 2.45 -7.98
CA GLN A 26 0.37 1.38 -7.46
C GLN A 26 -0.62 0.87 -8.53
N SER A 27 -0.47 1.27 -9.79
CA SER A 27 -1.33 0.82 -10.89
C SER A 27 -1.43 -0.70 -10.96
N GLY A 28 -2.66 -1.21 -10.95
CA GLY A 28 -2.96 -2.65 -10.96
C GLY A 28 -2.95 -3.32 -9.58
N PHE A 29 -2.62 -2.60 -8.51
CA PHE A 29 -2.66 -3.09 -7.13
C PHE A 29 -3.67 -2.33 -6.29
N ILE A 30 -4.21 -3.02 -5.29
CA ILE A 30 -5.06 -2.44 -4.25
C ILE A 30 -4.48 -2.77 -2.87
N SER A 31 -4.38 -1.75 -2.03
CA SER A 31 -3.95 -1.90 -0.64
C SER A 31 -5.15 -1.58 0.27
N LEU A 32 -5.58 -2.59 1.02
CA LEU A 32 -6.72 -2.47 1.94
C LEU A 32 -6.22 -2.40 3.37
N ASP A 33 -6.73 -1.42 4.11
CA ASP A 33 -6.57 -1.33 5.57
C ASP A 33 -7.81 -1.95 6.22
N CYS A 34 -7.63 -3.15 6.78
CA CYS A 34 -8.71 -3.97 7.30
C CYS A 34 -9.29 -3.38 8.59
N GLY A 35 -10.59 -3.08 8.60
CA GLY A 35 -11.23 -2.48 9.76
C GLY A 35 -11.04 -0.95 9.87
N LEU A 36 -10.51 -0.30 8.83
CA LEU A 36 -10.41 1.15 8.79
C LEU A 36 -11.80 1.81 8.74
N VAL A 37 -12.03 2.76 9.64
CA VAL A 37 -13.26 3.54 9.75
C VAL A 37 -12.93 5.04 9.61
N PRO A 38 -13.75 5.85 8.89
CA PRO A 38 -14.95 5.47 8.12
C PRO A 38 -14.64 4.74 6.80
N LYS A 39 -15.68 4.16 6.19
CA LYS A 39 -15.61 3.31 4.98
C LYS A 39 -15.00 4.01 3.76
N ASP A 40 -15.20 5.30 3.61
CA ASP A 40 -14.69 6.12 2.50
C ASP A 40 -13.26 6.64 2.74
N ARG A 41 -12.66 6.30 3.89
CA ARG A 41 -11.33 6.79 4.25
C ARG A 41 -10.25 6.19 3.36
N THR A 42 -9.39 7.08 2.87
CA THR A 42 -8.17 6.77 2.12
C THR A 42 -7.02 7.58 2.71
N TYR A 43 -5.81 7.01 2.72
CA TYR A 43 -4.60 7.72 3.14
C TYR A 43 -3.35 7.16 2.46
N VAL A 44 -2.27 7.94 2.48
CA VAL A 44 -0.95 7.51 2.03
C VAL A 44 -0.09 7.22 3.27
N GLU A 45 0.47 6.01 3.37
CA GLU A 45 1.39 5.66 4.45
C GLU A 45 2.74 6.32 4.18
N ASN A 46 3.15 7.25 5.04
CA ASN A 46 4.31 8.12 4.81
C ASN A 46 5.62 7.35 4.62
N SER A 47 5.80 6.22 5.29
CA SER A 47 7.06 5.46 5.25
C SER A 47 7.25 4.64 3.98
N THR A 48 6.16 4.27 3.30
CA THR A 48 6.19 3.43 2.09
C THR A 48 5.62 4.12 0.86
N ASN A 49 4.97 5.28 1.02
CA ASN A 49 4.23 5.99 -0.03
C ASN A 49 3.11 5.15 -0.68
N ILE A 50 2.60 4.14 0.03
CA ILE A 50 1.52 3.26 -0.43
C ILE A 50 0.18 3.90 -0.07
N THR A 51 -0.75 3.93 -1.02
CA THR A 51 -2.11 4.42 -0.79
C THR A 51 -3.00 3.29 -0.31
N TYR A 52 -3.55 3.42 0.89
CA TYR A 52 -4.49 2.48 1.50
C TYR A 52 -5.91 3.05 1.49
N LYS A 53 -6.89 2.20 1.19
CA LYS A 53 -8.33 2.48 1.39
C LYS A 53 -8.94 1.48 2.38
N SER A 54 -10.11 1.80 2.93
CA SER A 54 -10.86 0.88 3.78
C SER A 54 -11.22 -0.42 3.03
N ASP A 55 -11.24 -1.53 3.77
CA ASP A 55 -11.70 -2.84 3.32
C ASP A 55 -13.22 -2.92 3.11
N ALA A 56 -13.99 -1.95 3.60
CA ALA A 56 -15.45 -2.01 3.72
C ALA A 56 -16.25 -2.06 2.39
N ASP A 57 -15.58 -1.98 1.23
CA ASP A 57 -16.17 -2.28 -0.09
C ASP A 57 -15.94 -3.74 -0.55
N TYR A 58 -15.06 -4.48 0.11
CA TYR A 58 -14.57 -5.79 -0.31
C TYR A 58 -14.93 -6.91 0.67
N ILE A 59 -15.63 -6.59 1.76
CA ILE A 59 -16.03 -7.52 2.80
C ILE A 59 -17.47 -7.28 3.21
N GLU A 60 -18.18 -8.34 3.57
CA GLU A 60 -19.58 -8.29 3.98
C GLU A 60 -19.78 -8.36 5.51
N SER A 61 -18.77 -8.85 6.26
CA SER A 61 -18.89 -9.16 7.68
C SER A 61 -17.65 -8.78 8.51
N GLY A 62 -17.65 -9.19 9.78
CA GLY A 62 -16.58 -8.94 10.73
C GLY A 62 -16.73 -7.64 11.52
N LEU A 63 -15.91 -7.51 12.55
CA LEU A 63 -15.91 -6.37 13.46
C LEU A 63 -14.61 -5.56 13.29
N PRO A 64 -14.70 -4.23 13.07
CA PRO A 64 -13.51 -3.39 13.08
C PRO A 64 -13.00 -3.22 14.51
N GLY A 65 -11.69 -3.23 14.65
CA GLY A 65 -10.97 -3.00 15.90
C GLY A 65 -9.79 -2.06 15.66
N LYS A 66 -9.30 -1.46 16.74
CA LYS A 66 -8.18 -0.53 16.71
C LYS A 66 -7.20 -0.88 17.82
N ILE A 67 -5.91 -0.82 17.52
CA ILE A 67 -4.87 -0.99 18.53
C ILE A 67 -4.90 0.17 19.52
N ASN A 68 -4.36 -0.05 20.72
CA ASN A 68 -4.16 1.01 21.71
C ASN A 68 -3.23 2.10 21.15
N ASP A 69 -3.53 3.37 21.43
CA ASP A 69 -2.77 4.51 20.91
C ASP A 69 -1.28 4.48 21.30
N THR A 70 -0.93 3.86 22.44
CA THR A 70 0.47 3.66 22.88
C THR A 70 1.30 2.89 21.86
N TYR A 71 0.69 1.99 21.08
CA TYR A 71 1.39 1.19 20.09
C TYR A 71 1.53 1.87 18.73
N LYS A 72 0.80 2.96 18.47
CA LYS A 72 0.83 3.63 17.17
C LYS A 72 2.17 4.28 16.83
N THR A 73 2.97 4.61 17.84
CA THR A 73 4.32 5.13 17.63
C THR A 73 5.31 4.03 17.24
N LEU A 74 4.96 2.76 17.46
CA LEU A 74 5.82 1.61 17.19
C LEU A 74 5.52 0.96 15.84
N PHE A 75 4.31 1.17 15.31
CA PHE A 75 3.85 0.53 14.08
C PHE A 75 3.33 1.54 13.06
N ARG A 76 3.41 1.17 11.79
CA ARG A 76 2.93 1.97 10.66
C ARG A 76 1.40 2.02 10.63
N GLN A 77 0.83 3.01 9.95
CA GLN A 77 -0.60 3.31 10.05
C GLN A 77 -1.50 2.14 9.62
N GLN A 78 -1.07 1.34 8.63
CA GLN A 78 -1.82 0.19 8.11
C GLN A 78 -2.00 -0.96 9.10
N THR A 79 -1.34 -0.92 10.26
CA THR A 79 -1.54 -1.92 11.32
C THR A 79 -2.33 -1.37 12.50
N TRP A 80 -2.81 -0.12 12.42
CA TRP A 80 -3.53 0.50 13.54
C TRP A 80 -4.97 0.02 13.63
N SER A 81 -5.57 -0.35 12.50
CA SER A 81 -6.89 -0.94 12.42
C SER A 81 -6.77 -2.41 12.06
N LEU A 82 -7.70 -3.21 12.56
CA LEU A 82 -7.78 -4.64 12.30
C LEU A 82 -9.25 -5.03 12.12
N ARG A 83 -9.50 -6.10 11.34
CA ARG A 83 -10.81 -6.73 11.27
C ARG A 83 -10.75 -8.12 11.89
N SER A 84 -11.67 -8.41 12.80
CA SER A 84 -11.86 -9.73 13.36
C SER A 84 -13.13 -10.37 12.81
N PHE A 85 -13.12 -11.69 12.72
CA PHE A 85 -14.29 -12.46 12.32
C PHE A 85 -14.60 -13.50 13.40
N PRO A 86 -15.27 -13.08 14.48
CA PRO A 86 -15.60 -13.99 15.58
C PRO A 86 -16.72 -14.97 15.19
N GLU A 87 -17.52 -14.61 14.20
CA GLU A 87 -18.65 -15.39 13.71
C GLU A 87 -18.28 -16.16 12.44
N GLY A 88 -18.83 -17.36 12.31
CA GLY A 88 -18.68 -18.22 11.13
C GLY A 88 -17.39 -19.07 11.12
N GLN A 89 -17.41 -20.14 10.32
CA GLN A 89 -16.24 -21.02 10.15
C GLN A 89 -15.25 -20.52 9.09
N ARG A 90 -15.73 -19.75 8.10
CA ARG A 90 -14.93 -19.20 7.00
C ARG A 90 -15.42 -17.80 6.69
N ASN A 91 -14.51 -16.87 6.53
CA ASN A 91 -14.77 -15.50 6.13
C ASN A 91 -13.93 -15.22 4.88
N CYS A 92 -14.60 -14.85 3.80
CA CYS A 92 -14.00 -14.46 2.52
C CYS A 92 -14.09 -12.95 2.41
#